data_AF-A0A1Q8SVQ5-F1
#
_entry.id   AF-A0A1Q8SVQ5-F1
#
_cell.length_a   1.000
_cell.length_b   1.000
_cell.length_c   1.000
_cell.angle_alpha   90.00
_cell.angle_beta   90.00
_cell.angle_gamma   90.00
#
_symmetry.space_group_name_H-M   'P 1'
#
loop_
_entity.id
_entity.type
_entity.pdbx_description
1 polymer ?
#
loop_
_entity_poly.entity_id
_entity_poly.type
_entity_poly.pdbx_seq_one_letter_code
_entity_poly.pdbx_strand_id
1 'polypeptide(L)'
;MIRRLFKWLAVLSIAGIAIAAGGFWYTFMSPYGYHPAEPAIIDERIPEQDVFVYGTLRYDWLRWIIMGTPAETREATLKGYRRQDLDIQPQAGAEVTGEVLTVTPDALKALDRYERLGVRYTRESVKLENGDTAWVYKRLPE
;
A
#
# COMPACT_ATOMS: atom_id res chain seq x y z
N MET A 1 11.07 -28.35 -36.61
CA MET A 1 11.89 -27.23 -36.06
C MET A 1 11.06 -26.18 -35.34
N ILE A 2 10.02 -25.61 -35.97
CA ILE A 2 9.16 -24.53 -35.42
C ILE A 2 8.56 -24.82 -34.02
N ARG A 3 8.08 -26.05 -33.76
CA ARG A 3 7.53 -26.43 -32.44
C ARG A 3 8.56 -26.41 -31.30
N ARG A 4 9.85 -26.66 -31.59
CA ARG A 4 10.91 -26.57 -30.58
C ARG A 4 11.25 -25.11 -30.28
N LEU A 5 11.27 -24.25 -31.30
CA LEU A 5 11.51 -22.82 -31.15
C LEU A 5 10.41 -22.16 -30.31
N PHE A 6 9.13 -22.45 -30.59
CA PHE A 6 8.00 -21.97 -29.78
C PHE A 6 8.06 -22.45 -28.33
N LYS A 7 8.47 -23.70 -28.09
CA LYS A 7 8.66 -24.22 -26.73
C LYS A 7 9.74 -23.45 -25.96
N TRP A 8 10.89 -23.20 -26.58
CA TRP A 8 11.97 -22.43 -25.95
C TRP A 8 11.59 -20.97 -25.74
N LEU A 9 10.86 -20.36 -26.67
CA LEU A 9 10.35 -19.00 -26.51
C LEU A 9 9.39 -18.91 -25.31
N ALA A 10 8.46 -19.86 -25.20
CA ALA A 10 7.54 -19.94 -24.06
C ALA A 10 8.29 -20.14 -22.73
N VAL A 11 9.28 -21.02 -22.69
CA VAL A 11 10.12 -21.23 -21.49
C VAL A 11 10.87 -19.96 -21.10
N LEU A 12 11.46 -19.25 -22.06
CA LEU A 12 12.16 -17.98 -21.80
C LEU A 12 11.20 -16.89 -21.31
N SER A 13 9.99 -16.81 -21.88
CA SER A 13 8.97 -15.87 -21.41
C SER A 13 8.54 -16.18 -19.98
N ILE A 14 8.28 -17.45 -19.65
CA ILE A 14 7.91 -17.87 -18.30
C ILE A 14 9.05 -17.56 -17.32
N ALA A 15 10.30 -17.86 -17.69
CA ALA A 15 11.47 -17.57 -16.86
C ALA A 15 11.63 -16.05 -16.64
N GLY A 16 11.45 -15.24 -17.68
CA GLY A 16 11.48 -13.78 -17.57
C GLY A 16 10.41 -13.24 -16.63
N ILE A 17 9.17 -13.74 -16.72
CA ILE A 17 8.08 -13.38 -15.82
C ILE A 17 8.39 -13.80 -14.38
N ALA A 18 8.93 -15.02 -14.17
CA ALA A 18 9.29 -15.50 -12.84
C ALA A 18 10.39 -14.67 -12.20
N ILE A 19 11.40 -14.25 -12.97
CA ILE A 19 12.47 -13.37 -12.50
C ILE A 19 11.91 -11.99 -12.14
N ALA A 20 11.06 -11.41 -13.00
CA ALA A 20 10.45 -10.11 -12.74
C ALA A 20 9.55 -10.12 -11.50
N ALA A 21 8.72 -11.17 -11.36
CA ALA A 21 7.86 -11.37 -10.19
C ALA A 21 8.68 -11.58 -8.91
N GLY A 22 9.75 -12.39 -8.99
CA GLY A 22 10.68 -12.60 -7.88
C GLY A 22 11.38 -11.31 -7.45
N GLY A 23 11.83 -10.50 -8.41
CA GLY A 23 12.42 -9.18 -8.15
C GLY A 23 11.42 -8.21 -7.50
N PHE A 24 10.20 -8.13 -8.03
CA PHE A 24 9.12 -7.32 -7.44
C PHE A 24 8.83 -7.74 -5.99
N TRP A 25 8.66 -9.05 -5.76
CA TRP A 25 8.45 -9.58 -4.40
C TRP A 25 9.63 -9.23 -3.48
N TYR A 26 10.86 -9.42 -3.96
CA TYR A 26 12.07 -9.10 -3.18
C TYR A 26 12.15 -7.62 -2.79
N THR A 27 11.77 -6.71 -3.68
CA THR A 27 11.85 -5.27 -3.41
C THR A 27 10.70 -4.75 -2.53
N PHE A 28 9.47 -5.20 -2.77
CA PHE A 28 8.28 -4.57 -2.17
C PHE A 28 7.66 -5.36 -1.02
N MET A 29 7.86 -6.68 -0.97
CA MET A 29 7.17 -7.56 -0.01
C MET A 29 8.12 -8.31 0.91
N SER A 30 9.34 -8.57 0.46
CA SER A 30 10.29 -9.40 1.19
C SER A 30 10.78 -8.73 2.48
N PRO A 31 11.07 -9.52 3.53
CA PRO A 31 11.66 -9.00 4.77
C PRO A 31 13.12 -8.54 4.61
N TYR A 32 13.81 -8.87 3.51
CA TYR A 32 15.26 -8.66 3.39
C TYR A 32 15.67 -7.31 2.79
N GLY A 33 14.82 -6.68 1.97
CA GLY A 33 15.20 -5.49 1.17
C GLY A 33 14.80 -4.13 1.78
N TYR A 34 14.03 -4.12 2.86
CA TYR A 34 13.54 -2.90 3.50
C TYR A 34 13.67 -2.99 5.02
N HIS A 35 14.55 -2.16 5.56
CA HIS A 35 14.77 -1.95 7.00
C HIS A 35 14.62 -0.45 7.28
N PRO A 36 13.48 0.00 7.85
CA PRO A 36 13.33 1.39 8.23
C PRO A 36 14.30 1.74 9.37
N ALA A 37 14.82 2.97 9.39
CA ALA A 37 15.69 3.44 10.46
C ALA A 37 14.97 3.44 11.83
N GLU A 38 13.68 3.78 11.82
CA GLU A 38 12.79 3.69 12.96
C GLU A 38 11.56 2.85 12.58
N PRO A 39 11.32 1.69 13.22
CA PRO A 39 10.14 0.90 12.93
C PRO A 39 8.88 1.64 13.36
N ALA A 40 7.86 1.63 12.50
CA ALA A 40 6.55 2.18 12.83
C ALA A 40 5.98 1.48 14.06
N ILE A 41 5.51 2.26 15.04
CA ILE A 41 4.81 1.70 16.19
C ILE A 41 3.45 1.22 15.71
N ILE A 42 3.18 -0.08 15.85
CA ILE A 42 1.89 -0.70 15.57
C ILE A 42 1.36 -1.23 16.89
N ASP A 43 0.16 -0.79 17.28
CA ASP A 43 -0.47 -1.29 18.50
C ASP A 43 -1.10 -2.66 18.24
N GLU A 44 -0.40 -3.71 18.65
CA GLU A 44 -0.86 -5.10 18.50
C GLU A 44 -2.06 -5.43 19.41
N ARG A 45 -2.40 -4.56 20.37
CA ARG A 45 -3.58 -4.74 21.23
C ARG A 45 -4.87 -4.35 20.52
N ILE A 46 -4.77 -3.56 19.45
CA ILE A 46 -5.91 -3.17 18.63
C ILE A 46 -6.05 -4.23 17.53
N PRO A 47 -7.12 -5.05 17.54
CA PRO A 47 -7.26 -6.17 16.61
C PRO A 47 -7.40 -5.69 15.16
N GLU A 48 -7.99 -4.51 14.97
CA GLU A 48 -8.30 -3.94 13.66
C GLU A 48 -8.10 -2.42 13.69
N GLN A 49 -7.41 -1.90 12.68
CA GLN A 49 -7.08 -0.49 12.54
C GLN A 49 -7.55 0.03 11.19
N ASP A 50 -8.05 1.26 11.18
CA ASP A 50 -8.56 1.89 9.98
C ASP A 50 -7.46 2.65 9.24
N VAL A 51 -7.37 2.42 7.93
CA VAL A 51 -6.39 3.03 7.03
C VAL A 51 -7.11 3.67 5.84
N PHE A 52 -7.06 5.00 5.74
CA PHE A 52 -7.57 5.76 4.60
C PHE A 52 -6.60 5.68 3.41
N VAL A 53 -7.12 5.23 2.27
CA VAL A 53 -6.39 5.05 1.01
C VAL A 53 -7.03 5.86 -0.11
N TYR A 54 -6.20 6.51 -0.92
CA TYR A 54 -6.64 7.44 -1.97
C TYR A 54 -5.94 7.23 -3.34
N GLY A 55 -5.02 6.25 -3.40
CA GLY A 55 -4.14 5.98 -4.54
C GLY A 55 -4.19 4.53 -5.03
N THR A 56 -3.03 3.91 -5.25
CA THR A 56 -2.91 2.53 -5.78
C THR A 56 -3.50 1.48 -4.85
N LEU A 57 -3.43 1.72 -3.54
CA LEU A 57 -4.10 0.90 -2.53
C LEU A 57 -5.63 0.97 -2.62
N ARG A 58 -6.22 1.59 -3.65
CA ARG A 58 -7.64 1.46 -3.99
C ARG A 58 -8.01 0.17 -4.73
N TYR A 59 -7.02 -0.53 -5.26
CA TYR A 59 -7.26 -1.75 -6.04
C TYR A 59 -7.28 -3.01 -5.15
N ASP A 60 -8.42 -3.69 -5.05
CA ASP A 60 -8.62 -4.90 -4.24
C ASP A 60 -7.57 -5.98 -4.46
N TRP A 61 -7.28 -6.29 -5.72
CA TRP A 61 -6.30 -7.33 -6.07
C TRP A 61 -4.90 -7.00 -5.55
N LEU A 62 -4.52 -5.71 -5.55
CA LEU A 62 -3.22 -5.27 -5.07
C LEU A 62 -3.16 -5.36 -3.53
N ARG A 63 -4.23 -4.93 -2.84
CA ARG A 63 -4.37 -5.07 -1.38
C ARG A 63 -4.25 -6.53 -0.96
N TRP A 64 -4.94 -7.44 -1.65
CA TRP A 64 -4.91 -8.86 -1.34
C TRP A 64 -3.52 -9.47 -1.53
N ILE A 65 -2.78 -9.06 -2.58
CA ILE A 65 -1.39 -9.47 -2.75
C ILE A 65 -0.53 -8.97 -1.58
N ILE A 66 -0.65 -7.69 -1.21
CA ILE A 66 0.17 -7.05 -0.17
C ILE A 66 -0.12 -7.64 1.21
N MET A 67 -1.39 -7.68 1.62
CA MET A 67 -1.81 -8.05 2.97
C MET A 67 -1.97 -9.57 3.13
N GLY A 68 -2.14 -10.31 2.03
CA GLY A 68 -2.43 -11.75 2.04
C GLY A 68 -3.86 -12.10 2.46
N THR A 69 -4.62 -11.15 3.00
CA THR A 69 -6.01 -11.30 3.43
C THR A 69 -6.90 -10.22 2.80
N PRO A 70 -8.19 -10.51 2.56
CA PRO A 70 -9.15 -9.47 2.22
C PRO A 70 -9.31 -8.51 3.42
N ALA A 71 -9.59 -7.24 3.13
CA ALA A 71 -9.92 -6.23 4.14
C ALA A 71 -11.31 -5.67 3.87
N GLU A 72 -12.04 -5.35 4.94
CA GLU A 72 -13.29 -4.62 4.80
C GLU A 72 -12.99 -3.20 4.30
N THR A 73 -13.79 -2.74 3.34
CA THR A 73 -13.57 -1.47 2.65
C THR A 73 -14.84 -0.65 2.69
N ARG A 74 -14.71 0.64 3.05
CA ARG A 74 -15.82 1.60 3.08
C ARG A 74 -15.42 2.91 2.42
N GLU A 75 -16.30 3.48 1.61
CA GLU A 75 -16.06 4.80 1.00
C GLU A 75 -15.95 5.87 2.10
N ALA A 76 -14.99 6.79 1.94
CA ALA A 76 -14.74 7.86 2.90
C ALA A 76 -14.18 9.11 2.23
N THR A 77 -14.38 10.25 2.88
CA THR A 77 -13.86 11.55 2.43
C THR A 77 -12.95 12.15 3.49
N LEU A 78 -11.77 12.60 3.06
CA LEU A 78 -10.82 13.34 3.87
C LEU A 78 -10.90 14.83 3.54
N LYS A 79 -11.31 15.67 4.50
CA LYS A 79 -11.42 17.12 4.34
C LYS A 79 -10.14 17.85 4.73
N GLY A 80 -9.89 19.00 4.11
CA GLY A 80 -8.73 19.84 4.39
C GLY A 80 -7.46 19.40 3.68
N TYR A 81 -7.58 18.46 2.75
CA TYR A 81 -6.49 17.94 1.93
C TYR A 81 -6.88 17.99 0.46
N ARG A 82 -5.88 18.19 -0.40
CA ARG A 82 -6.00 18.03 -1.84
C ARG A 82 -5.09 16.91 -2.29
N ARG A 83 -5.60 16.04 -3.15
CA ARG A 83 -4.78 15.02 -3.80
C ARG A 83 -3.91 15.68 -4.88
N GLN A 84 -2.62 15.39 -4.84
CA GLN A 84 -1.66 15.73 -5.88
C GLN A 84 -0.91 14.46 -6.28
N ASP A 85 -1.26 13.90 -7.43
CA ASP A 85 -0.74 12.63 -7.92
C ASP A 85 -0.90 11.46 -6.91
N LEU A 86 0.21 10.96 -6.38
CA LEU A 86 0.29 9.89 -5.37
C LEU A 86 0.58 10.43 -3.96
N ASP A 87 0.22 11.69 -3.71
CA ASP A 87 0.39 12.37 -2.43
C ASP A 87 -0.85 13.21 -2.07
N ILE A 88 -0.92 13.64 -0.81
CA ILE A 88 -1.92 14.58 -0.29
C ILE A 88 -1.24 15.78 0.36
N GLN A 89 -1.71 16.97 -0.02
CA GLN A 89 -1.21 18.23 0.51
C GLN A 89 -2.32 18.94 1.29
N PRO A 90 -2.02 19.52 2.47
CA PRO A 90 -2.99 20.30 3.22
C PRO A 90 -3.52 21.46 2.37
N GLN A 91 -4.83 21.54 2.17
CA GLN A 91 -5.48 22.65 1.48
C GLN A 91 -6.86 22.89 2.09
N ALA A 92 -7.05 24.06 2.69
CA ALA A 92 -8.32 24.43 3.30
C ALA A 92 -9.46 24.43 2.26
N GLY A 93 -10.60 23.84 2.62
CA GLY A 93 -11.77 23.72 1.76
C GLY A 93 -11.65 22.68 0.63
N ALA A 94 -10.51 21.98 0.50
CA ALA A 94 -10.39 20.86 -0.41
C ALA A 94 -10.81 19.55 0.28
N GLU A 95 -11.13 18.55 -0.54
CA GLU A 95 -11.47 17.21 -0.09
C GLU A 95 -10.87 16.14 -1.00
N VAL A 96 -10.63 14.96 -0.44
CA VAL A 96 -10.13 13.78 -1.14
C VAL A 96 -11.09 12.62 -0.87
N THR A 97 -11.70 12.11 -1.94
CA THR A 97 -12.48 10.87 -1.89
C THR A 97 -11.56 9.67 -1.99
N GLY A 98 -11.74 8.73 -1.08
CA GLY A 98 -10.98 7.50 -0.99
C GLY A 98 -11.78 6.42 -0.28
N GLU A 99 -11.07 5.44 0.25
CA GLU A 99 -11.67 4.33 0.97
C GLU A 99 -10.95 4.15 2.30
N VAL A 100 -11.64 3.65 3.32
CA VAL A 100 -11.03 3.17 4.56
C VAL A 100 -10.97 1.66 4.51
N LEU A 101 -9.80 1.12 4.82
CA LEU A 101 -9.53 -0.29 4.99
C LEU A 101 -9.45 -0.60 6.47
N THR A 102 -10.20 -1.59 6.93
CA THR A 102 -10.08 -2.12 8.28
C THR A 102 -9.12 -3.32 8.24
N VAL A 103 -7.94 -3.17 8.85
CA VAL A 103 -6.81 -4.10 8.70
C VAL A 103 -6.27 -4.59 10.03
N THR A 104 -5.79 -5.83 10.07
CA THR A 104 -5.09 -6.38 11.24
C THR A 104 -3.70 -5.75 11.40
N PRO A 105 -3.05 -5.86 12.58
CA PRO A 105 -1.68 -5.41 12.79
C PRO A 105 -0.68 -5.95 11.77
N ASP A 106 -0.81 -7.22 11.34
CA ASP A 106 0.08 -7.83 10.36
C ASP A 106 -0.16 -7.30 8.94
N ALA A 107 -1.42 -7.07 8.57
CA ALA A 107 -1.76 -6.42 7.31
C ALA A 107 -1.25 -4.96 7.30
N LEU A 108 -1.34 -4.24 8.42
CA LEU A 108 -0.79 -2.90 8.56
C LEU A 108 0.74 -2.89 8.42
N LYS A 109 1.45 -3.86 9.02
CA LYS A 109 2.90 -4.05 8.81
C LYS A 109 3.25 -4.27 7.34
N ALA A 110 2.43 -5.05 6.63
CA ALA A 110 2.63 -5.32 5.21
C ALA A 110 2.42 -4.05 4.35
N LEU A 111 1.39 -3.26 4.65
CA LEU A 111 1.14 -1.96 4.00
C LEU A 111 2.28 -0.97 4.25
N ASP A 112 2.75 -0.84 5.51
CA ASP A 112 3.89 0.03 5.85
C ASP A 112 5.16 -0.35 5.08
N ARG A 113 5.38 -1.64 4.84
CA ARG A 113 6.50 -2.14 4.03
C ARG A 113 6.32 -1.79 2.56
N TYR A 114 5.14 -2.03 2.00
CA TYR A 114 4.83 -1.72 0.60
C TYR A 114 5.02 -0.23 0.30
N GLU A 115 4.53 0.63 1.20
CA GLU A 115 4.70 2.09 1.11
C GLU A 115 6.10 2.57 1.54
N ARG A 116 6.97 1.66 2.01
CA ARG A 116 8.35 1.97 2.46
C ARG A 116 8.39 3.14 3.44
N LEU A 117 7.67 2.98 4.55
CA LEU A 117 7.58 3.97 5.61
C LEU A 117 8.95 4.56 6.05
N GLY A 118 9.02 5.86 6.25
CA GLY A 118 10.25 6.56 6.62
C GLY A 118 11.28 6.71 5.49
N VAL A 119 11.05 6.08 4.32
CA VAL A 119 11.89 6.26 3.11
C VAL A 119 11.11 6.98 2.01
N ARG A 120 9.84 6.63 1.81
CA ARG A 120 9.00 7.21 0.75
C ARG A 120 7.75 7.89 1.30
N TYR A 121 7.11 7.26 2.28
CA TYR A 121 5.90 7.75 2.92
C TYR A 121 6.07 7.84 4.44
N THR A 122 5.27 8.68 5.08
CA THR A 122 5.00 8.70 6.51
C THR A 122 3.55 8.26 6.76
N ARG A 123 3.26 7.81 7.99
CA ARG A 123 1.91 7.42 8.41
C ARG A 123 1.42 8.46 9.42
N GLU A 124 0.40 9.20 9.04
CA GLU A 124 -0.21 10.25 9.86
C GLU A 124 -1.62 9.83 10.27
N SER A 125 -2.04 10.22 11.48
CA SER A 125 -3.41 10.04 11.93
C SER A 125 -4.25 11.22 11.45
N VAL A 126 -5.33 10.94 10.71
CA VAL A 126 -6.23 11.97 10.17
C VAL A 126 -7.66 11.73 10.59
N LYS A 127 -8.42 12.83 10.64
CA LYS A 127 -9.85 12.82 10.92
C LYS A 127 -10.64 12.87 9.62
N LEU A 128 -11.51 11.89 9.42
CA LEU A 128 -12.39 11.78 8.27
C LEU A 128 -13.62 12.68 8.42
N GLU A 129 -14.35 12.90 7.33
CA GLU A 129 -15.58 13.72 7.34
C GLU A 129 -16.63 13.23 8.34
N ASN A 130 -16.77 11.91 8.48
CA ASN A 130 -17.73 11.29 9.40
C ASN A 130 -17.31 11.36 10.88
N GLY A 131 -16.12 11.91 11.17
CA GLY A 131 -15.59 12.08 12.51
C GLY A 131 -14.65 10.97 12.98
N ASP A 132 -14.54 9.86 12.24
CA ASP A 132 -13.64 8.76 12.55
C ASP A 132 -12.17 9.18 12.36
N THR A 133 -11.28 8.46 13.05
CA THR A 133 -9.84 8.62 12.90
C THR A 133 -9.29 7.43 12.13
N ALA A 134 -8.49 7.69 11.10
CA ALA A 134 -7.83 6.66 10.31
C ALA A 134 -6.36 7.04 10.07
N TRP A 135 -5.52 6.03 9.85
CA TRP A 135 -4.18 6.22 9.36
C TRP A 135 -4.20 6.61 7.89
N VAL A 136 -3.31 7.50 7.46
CA VAL A 136 -3.10 7.82 6.05
C VAL A 136 -1.62 7.81 5.73
N TYR A 137 -1.27 7.32 4.54
CA TYR A 137 0.09 7.44 4.02
C TYR A 137 0.25 8.76 3.28
N LYS A 138 1.24 9.56 3.67
CA LYS A 138 1.59 10.83 3.04
C LYS A 138 3.03 10.80 2.58
N ARG A 139 3.33 11.31 1.39
CA ARG A 139 4.69 11.26 0.86
C ARG A 139 5.61 12.15 1.68
N LEU A 140 6.85 11.69 1.92
CA LEU A 140 7.86 12.54 2.53
C LEU A 140 8.23 13.68 1.55
N PRO A 141 8.45 14.91 2.04
CA PRO A 141 8.97 15.98 1.21
C PRO A 141 10.36 15.59 0.67
N GLU A 142 10.67 15.99 -0.56
CA GLU A 142 12.01 15.82 -1.16
C GLU A 142 13.07 16.67 -0.46
#